data_AF-A0AA88DPF7-F1
#
_entry.id   AF-A0AA88DPF7-F1
#
_cell.length_a   1.000
_cell.length_b   1.000
_cell.length_c   1.000
_cell.angle_alpha   90.00
_cell.angle_beta   90.00
_cell.angle_gamma   90.00
#
_symmetry.space_group_name_H-M   'P 1'
#
loop_
_entity.id
_entity.type
_entity.pdbx_description
1 polymer ?
#
loop_
_entity_poly.entity_id
_entity_poly.type
_entity_poly.pdbx_seq_one_letter_code
_entity_poly.pdbx_strand_id
1 'polypeptide(L)'
;MKHSVGDTHPVQLIPYNPNVLDESILWTESKDLGDGYRAIRMINNIHLNVDAFHGDKHSGGVHDGTIIVLWKWNKGDNQRWKIIRYCKFTNTSDPISRNFIYEDHHLILFNSRTV
;
A
#
# COMPACT_ATOMS: atom_id res chain seq x y z
N MET A 1 -3.16 -3.47 -5.42
CA MET A 1 -4.26 -3.38 -4.46
C MET A 1 -5.36 -2.55 -5.10
N LYS A 2 -6.56 -3.11 -5.17
CA LYS A 2 -7.76 -2.47 -5.67
C LYS A 2 -8.56 -1.89 -4.52
N HIS A 3 -9.14 -0.71 -4.73
CA HIS A 3 -10.06 -0.05 -3.83
C HIS A 3 -11.17 -1.01 -3.42
N SER A 4 -11.60 -0.87 -2.17
CA SER A 4 -12.76 -1.59 -1.69
C SER A 4 -14.05 -0.90 -2.12
N VAL A 5 -15.17 -1.63 -2.09
CA VAL A 5 -16.51 -1.11 -2.41
C VAL A 5 -17.06 -0.16 -1.35
N GLY A 6 -16.42 -0.10 -0.17
CA GLY A 6 -16.83 0.76 0.94
C GLY A 6 -15.89 0.63 2.14
N ASP A 7 -16.24 1.32 3.22
CA ASP A 7 -15.59 1.17 4.51
C ASP A 7 -15.84 -0.24 5.10
N THR A 8 -14.94 -0.71 5.97
CA THR A 8 -14.89 -2.09 6.52
C THR A 8 -14.71 -3.25 5.53
N HIS A 9 -14.91 -3.02 4.24
CA HIS A 9 -14.77 -4.06 3.23
C HIS A 9 -13.29 -4.24 2.87
N PRO A 10 -12.80 -5.48 2.70
CA PRO A 10 -11.40 -5.72 2.36
C PRO A 10 -10.99 -5.10 1.02
N VAL A 11 -9.77 -4.55 0.96
CA VAL A 11 -9.14 -4.26 -0.35
C VAL A 11 -8.81 -5.57 -1.05
N GLN A 12 -8.75 -5.56 -2.38
CA GLN A 12 -8.50 -6.76 -3.16
C GLN A 12 -7.12 -6.72 -3.82
N LEU A 13 -6.50 -7.89 -4.00
CA LEU A 13 -5.36 -8.03 -4.89
C LEU A 13 -5.87 -8.42 -6.27
N ILE A 14 -5.44 -7.67 -7.28
CA ILE A 14 -5.74 -7.94 -8.68
C ILE A 14 -4.44 -7.86 -9.48
N PRO A 15 -4.32 -8.61 -10.60
CA PRO A 15 -3.21 -8.44 -11.54
C PRO A 15 -3.16 -7.01 -12.07
N TYR A 16 -1.96 -6.45 -12.15
CA TYR A 16 -1.75 -5.15 -12.78
C TYR A 16 -1.84 -5.29 -14.31
N ASN A 17 -2.65 -4.46 -14.96
CA ASN A 17 -2.73 -4.36 -16.41
C ASN A 17 -2.25 -2.96 -16.85
N PRO A 18 -1.03 -2.83 -17.42
CA PRO A 18 -0.50 -1.53 -17.82
C PRO A 18 -1.23 -0.89 -19.01
N ASN A 19 -2.04 -1.65 -19.75
CA ASN A 19 -2.75 -1.17 -20.94
C ASN A 19 -4.12 -0.55 -20.59
N VAL A 20 -4.50 -0.55 -19.32
CA VAL A 20 -5.79 -0.03 -18.84
C VAL A 20 -5.52 0.97 -17.72
N LEU A 21 -6.03 2.19 -17.88
CA LEU A 21 -6.11 3.14 -16.77
C LEU A 21 -7.25 2.70 -15.84
N ASP A 22 -6.91 1.91 -14.84
CA ASP A 22 -7.84 1.53 -13.78
C ASP A 22 -7.62 2.44 -12.56
N GLU A 23 -8.48 3.45 -12.40
CA GLU A 23 -8.41 4.36 -11.24
C GLU A 23 -8.57 3.63 -9.90
N SER A 24 -9.24 2.47 -9.91
CA SER A 24 -9.49 1.68 -8.69
C SER A 24 -8.22 1.03 -8.13
N ILE A 25 -7.08 1.12 -8.81
CA ILE A 25 -5.78 0.67 -8.29
C ILE A 25 -4.80 1.82 -8.01
N LEU A 26 -5.23 3.07 -8.17
CA LEU A 26 -4.40 4.25 -7.94
C LEU A 26 -4.53 4.73 -6.50
N TRP A 27 -3.39 4.98 -5.86
CA TRP A 27 -3.30 5.40 -4.46
C TRP A 27 -2.43 6.64 -4.32
N THR A 28 -2.71 7.44 -3.29
CA THR A 28 -1.96 8.63 -2.92
C THR A 28 -1.34 8.48 -1.55
N GLU A 29 -0.20 9.14 -1.33
CA GLU A 29 0.40 9.31 -0.02
C GLU A 29 0.00 10.65 0.60
N SER A 30 -0.11 10.70 1.92
CA SER A 30 -0.15 11.96 2.65
C SER A 30 1.25 12.57 2.79
N LYS A 31 1.29 13.78 3.35
CA LYS A 31 2.50 14.29 4.02
C LYS A 31 2.98 13.31 5.10
N ASP A 32 4.24 13.44 5.45
CA ASP A 32 4.83 12.70 6.56
C ASP A 32 4.06 13.00 7.87
N LEU A 33 3.74 11.93 8.61
CA LEU A 33 3.05 11.95 9.91
C LEU A 33 4.03 11.79 11.09
N GLY A 34 5.33 11.72 10.82
CA GLY A 34 6.41 11.42 11.75
C GLY A 34 7.15 10.14 11.36
N ASP A 35 8.48 10.17 11.49
CA ASP A 35 9.40 9.05 11.25
C ASP A 35 9.31 8.41 9.86
N GLY A 36 8.79 9.11 8.84
CA GLY A 36 8.60 8.57 7.50
C GLY A 36 7.29 7.80 7.31
N TYR A 37 6.40 7.79 8.31
CA TYR A 37 5.07 7.18 8.17
C TYR A 37 4.10 8.12 7.45
N ARG A 38 3.26 7.56 6.59
CA ARG A 38 2.26 8.29 5.79
C ARG A 38 0.93 7.55 5.81
N ALA A 39 -0.16 8.27 5.59
CA ALA A 39 -1.44 7.66 5.26
C ALA A 39 -1.47 7.35 3.75
N ILE A 40 -2.03 6.20 3.39
CA ILE A 40 -2.27 5.80 1.99
C ILE A 40 -3.77 5.91 1.74
N ARG A 41 -4.18 6.57 0.65
CA ARG A 41 -5.59 6.89 0.36
C ARG A 41 -5.91 6.63 -1.09
N MET A 42 -7.16 6.28 -1.38
CA MET A 42 -7.62 6.17 -2.76
C MET A 42 -7.54 7.52 -3.46
N ILE A 43 -7.26 7.54 -4.77
CA ILE A 43 -7.23 8.81 -5.54
C ILE A 43 -8.62 9.46 -5.64
N ASN A 44 -9.68 8.65 -5.75
CA ASN A 44 -11.05 9.09 -5.98
C ASN A 44 -11.82 9.41 -4.68
N ASN A 45 -11.28 9.02 -3.51
CA ASN A 45 -11.88 9.32 -2.22
C ASN A 45 -10.81 9.36 -1.12
N ILE A 46 -10.35 10.58 -0.85
CA ILE A 46 -9.29 10.86 0.13
C ILE A 46 -9.78 10.89 1.59
N HIS A 47 -11.08 10.69 1.84
CA HIS A 47 -11.64 10.65 3.21
C HIS A 47 -11.42 9.29 3.89
N LEU A 48 -11.08 8.27 3.11
CA LEU A 48 -10.78 6.92 3.58
C LEU A 48 -9.29 6.61 3.39
N ASN A 49 -8.71 5.95 4.38
CA ASN A 49 -7.30 5.57 4.44
C ASN A 49 -7.21 4.04 4.46
N VAL A 50 -6.09 3.52 3.96
CA VAL A 50 -5.70 2.13 4.19
C VAL A 50 -5.54 1.91 5.69
N ASP A 51 -6.25 0.92 6.21
CA ASP A 51 -6.36 0.60 7.63
C ASP A 51 -6.12 -0.90 7.82
N ALA A 52 -5.25 -1.26 8.77
CA ALA A 52 -5.14 -2.63 9.24
C ALA A 52 -6.29 -2.89 10.22
N PHE A 53 -7.29 -3.65 9.79
CA PHE A 53 -8.57 -3.80 10.48
C PHE A 53 -8.39 -4.46 11.85
N HIS A 54 -8.82 -3.76 12.91
CA HIS A 54 -8.56 -4.17 14.30
C HIS A 54 -7.07 -4.42 14.58
N GLY A 55 -6.17 -3.80 13.81
CA GLY A 55 -4.72 -3.88 14.01
C GLY A 55 -4.19 -2.90 15.06
N ASP A 56 -5.08 -2.20 15.77
CA ASP A 56 -4.71 -1.32 16.87
C ASP A 56 -4.34 -2.13 18.13
N LYS A 57 -3.62 -1.49 19.05
CA LYS A 57 -3.10 -2.16 20.26
C LYS A 57 -4.19 -2.66 21.20
N HIS A 58 -5.39 -2.06 21.20
CA HIS A 58 -6.50 -2.50 22.06
C HIS A 58 -7.14 -3.79 21.54
N SER A 59 -7.00 -4.05 20.25
CA SER A 59 -7.53 -5.23 19.56
C SER A 59 -6.52 -6.37 19.40
N GLY A 60 -5.28 -6.20 19.91
CA GLY A 60 -4.21 -7.21 19.83
C GLY A 60 -3.08 -6.85 18.85
N GLY A 61 -3.18 -5.73 18.14
CA GLY A 61 -2.18 -5.27 17.18
C GLY A 61 -2.27 -5.98 15.82
N VAL A 62 -1.42 -5.57 14.89
CA VAL A 62 -1.29 -6.22 13.58
C VAL A 62 -0.61 -7.58 13.75
N HIS A 63 -1.18 -8.60 13.12
CA HIS A 63 -0.69 -9.98 13.12
C HIS A 63 -0.95 -10.65 11.77
N ASP A 64 -0.42 -11.86 11.57
CA ASP A 64 -0.71 -12.64 10.37
C ASP A 64 -2.21 -12.89 10.23
N GLY A 65 -2.75 -12.61 9.05
CA GLY A 65 -4.19 -12.65 8.79
C GLY A 65 -4.94 -11.35 9.11
N THR A 66 -4.29 -10.30 9.64
CA THR A 66 -4.91 -8.98 9.73
C THR A 66 -5.32 -8.50 8.34
N ILE A 67 -6.61 -8.19 8.19
CA ILE A 67 -7.20 -7.79 6.92
C ILE A 67 -6.94 -6.30 6.69
N ILE A 68 -6.63 -5.92 5.45
CA ILE A 68 -6.51 -4.53 5.05
C ILE A 68 -7.86 -4.03 4.53
N VAL A 69 -8.36 -2.95 5.13
CA VAL A 69 -9.64 -2.32 4.79
C VAL A 69 -9.44 -0.82 4.53
N LEU A 70 -10.55 -0.13 4.30
CA LEU A 70 -10.61 1.32 4.22
C LEU A 70 -11.40 1.89 5.40
N TRP A 71 -10.86 2.93 6.03
CA TRP A 71 -11.51 3.56 7.18
C TRP A 71 -11.28 5.07 7.25
N LYS A 72 -12.21 5.76 7.91
CA LYS A 72 -12.08 7.19 8.19
C LYS A 72 -10.83 7.44 9.04
N TRP A 73 -10.16 8.55 8.79
CA TRP A 73 -8.96 8.94 9.53
C TRP A 73 -9.27 9.07 11.03
N ASN A 74 -8.67 8.19 11.85
CA ASN A 74 -8.82 8.21 13.31
C ASN A 74 -7.48 8.47 14.03
N LYS A 75 -6.40 8.71 13.28
CA LYS A 75 -5.02 8.90 13.79
C LYS A 75 -4.43 7.67 14.49
N GLY A 76 -5.02 6.49 14.29
CA GLY A 76 -4.53 5.23 14.83
C GLY A 76 -3.22 4.81 14.16
N ASP A 77 -2.37 4.13 14.93
CA ASP A 77 -1.11 3.57 14.42
C ASP A 77 -1.34 2.57 13.26
N ASN A 78 -2.50 1.91 13.27
CA ASN A 78 -2.96 0.97 12.23
C ASN A 78 -3.32 1.63 10.88
N GLN A 79 -3.28 2.96 10.79
CA GLN A 79 -3.49 3.74 9.56
C GLN A 79 -2.20 4.39 9.02
N ARG A 80 -1.06 4.08 9.63
CA ARG A 80 0.25 4.68 9.34
C ARG A 80 1.15 3.66 8.65
N TRP A 81 1.57 3.97 7.43
CA TRP A 81 2.29 3.05 6.56
C TRP A 81 3.67 3.60 6.17
N LYS A 82 4.61 2.68 5.94
CA LYS A 82 5.91 2.97 5.32
C LYS A 82 6.04 2.15 4.06
N ILE A 83 6.47 2.80 2.98
CA ILE A 83 6.82 2.12 1.75
C ILE A 83 8.31 1.89 1.75
N ILE A 84 8.70 0.63 1.91
CA ILE A 84 10.09 0.20 1.85
C ILE A 84 10.35 -0.49 0.53
N ARG A 85 11.51 -0.24 -0.07
CA ARG A 85 11.92 -0.95 -1.28
C ARG A 85 12.19 -2.41 -0.93
N TYR A 86 11.49 -3.32 -1.59
CA TYR A 86 11.82 -4.73 -1.50
C TYR A 86 13.04 -5.02 -2.39
N CYS A 87 14.23 -5.00 -1.79
CA CYS A 87 15.45 -5.47 -2.46
C CYS A 87 15.63 -6.95 -2.16
N LYS A 88 15.51 -7.82 -3.17
CA LYS A 88 16.09 -9.17 -3.08
C LYS A 88 17.60 -8.99 -3.07
N PHE A 89 18.28 -9.38 -1.99
CA PHE A 89 19.72 -9.60 -2.05
C PHE A 89 19.94 -10.80 -2.98
N THR A 90 20.11 -10.52 -4.28
CA THR A 90 20.64 -11.49 -5.24
C THR A 90 22.12 -11.66 -4.89
N ASN A 91 22.55 -12.89 -4.59
CA ASN A 91 23.98 -13.21 -4.48
C ASN A 91 24.74 -12.56 -5.65
N THR A 92 25.83 -11.87 -5.33
CA THR A 92 26.55 -10.89 -6.17
C THR A 92 27.33 -11.49 -7.35
N SER A 93 26.87 -12.60 -7.93
CA SER A 93 27.52 -13.25 -9.07
C SER A 93 26.85 -13.01 -10.43
N ASP A 94 25.75 -12.25 -10.51
CA ASP A 94 25.04 -12.01 -11.78
C ASP A 94 25.30 -10.59 -12.36
N PRO A 95 25.89 -10.45 -13.57
CA PRO A 95 26.31 -9.14 -14.09
C PRO A 95 25.20 -8.22 -14.61
N ILE A 96 23.93 -8.66 -14.63
CA ILE A 96 22.86 -8.02 -15.42
C ILE A 96 21.90 -7.17 -14.56
N SER A 97 22.07 -7.08 -13.23
CA SER A 97 21.10 -6.38 -12.37
C SER A 97 21.18 -4.84 -12.38
N ARG A 98 22.09 -4.24 -13.15
CA ARG A 98 22.20 -2.78 -13.28
C ARG A 98 21.42 -2.30 -14.49
N ASN A 99 20.11 -2.08 -14.35
CA ASN A 99 19.35 -1.07 -15.10
C ASN A 99 17.90 -1.02 -14.62
N PHE A 100 17.63 -0.25 -13.56
CA PHE A 100 16.32 0.36 -13.36
C PHE A 100 16.55 1.83 -13.00
N ILE A 101 16.34 2.69 -13.99
CA ILE A 101 16.21 4.14 -13.83
C ILE A 101 14.81 4.36 -13.25
N TYR A 102 14.70 5.07 -12.13
CA TYR A 102 13.42 5.39 -11.49
C TYR A 102 13.14 6.89 -11.67
N GLU A 103 12.02 7.19 -12.33
CA GLU A 103 11.42 8.52 -12.42
C GLU A 103 10.47 8.73 -11.22
N ASP A 104 10.60 9.87 -10.56
CA ASP A 104 9.82 10.33 -9.40
C ASP A 104 8.37 10.65 -9.80
N HIS A 105 7.52 9.63 -9.88
CA HIS A 105 6.07 9.82 -9.93
C HIS A 105 5.42 9.15 -8.73
N HIS A 106 4.75 9.99 -7.92
CA HIS A 106 4.09 9.72 -6.64
C HIS A 106 2.91 8.72 -6.70
N LEU A 107 2.95 7.75 -7.60
CA LEU A 107 1.93 6.73 -7.76
C LEU A 107 2.41 5.40 -7.21
N ILE A 108 1.77 4.93 -6.15
CA ILE A 108 2.11 3.64 -5.54
C ILE A 108 1.40 2.52 -6.31
N LEU A 109 2.17 1.76 -7.08
CA LEU A 109 1.69 0.55 -7.76
C LEU A 109 2.06 -0.69 -6.94
N PHE A 110 1.04 -1.38 -6.43
CA PHE A 110 1.21 -2.66 -5.74
C PHE A 110 1.12 -3.81 -6.75
N ASN A 111 2.28 -4.35 -7.14
CA ASN A 111 2.36 -5.49 -8.05
C ASN A 111 2.26 -6.82 -7.28
N SER A 112 1.18 -7.58 -7.49
CA SER A 112 1.11 -8.97 -7.02
C SER A 112 1.79 -9.88 -8.05
N ARG A 113 3.01 -10.33 -7.78
CA ARG A 113 3.53 -11.52 -8.47
C ARG A 113 2.87 -12.75 -7.83
N THR A 114 2.05 -13.45 -8.60
CA THR A 114 1.65 -14.82 -8.28
C THR A 114 2.89 -15.69 -8.21
N VAL A 115 3.05 -16.43 -7.10
CA VAL A 115 3.94 -17.59 -7.00
C VAL A 115 3.46 -18.72 -7.90
#